data_AF-D9S2Y1-F1
#
_entry.id   AF-D9S2Y1-F1
#
_cell.length_a   1.000
_cell.length_b   1.000
_cell.length_c   1.000
_cell.angle_alpha   90.00
_cell.angle_beta   90.00
_cell.angle_gamma   90.00
#
_symmetry.space_group_name_H-M   'P 1'
#
loop_
_entity.id
_entity.type
_entity.pdbx_description
1 polymer ?
#
loop_
_entity_poly.entity_id
_entity_poly.type
_entity_poly.pdbx_seq_one_letter_code
_entity_poly.pdbx_strand_id
1 'polypeptide(L)' 'MQKQKKCRVILSPQLARMLLRQGYKIVDIEPNKNLPERTVFIFENAPGLEKIIEYYRKEKSCVNE' A
#
# COMPACT_ATOMS: atom_id res chain seq x y z
N MET A 1 -0.73 -12.48 24.08
CA MET A 1 -1.56 -11.43 23.45
C MET A 1 -1.07 -11.19 22.02
N GLN A 2 -1.62 -11.87 21.01
CA GLN A 2 -1.26 -11.59 19.61
C GLN A 2 -2.20 -10.51 19.07
N LYS A 3 -1.84 -9.24 19.24
CA LYS A 3 -2.51 -8.16 18.51
C LYS A 3 -2.16 -8.34 17.03
N GLN A 4 -3.07 -8.94 16.25
CA GLN A 4 -3.04 -8.84 14.79
C GLN A 4 -3.11 -7.34 14.46
N LYS A 5 -1.95 -6.70 14.35
CA LYS A 5 -1.86 -5.35 13.78
C LYS A 5 -2.36 -5.52 12.35
N LYS A 6 -3.57 -5.04 12.09
CA LYS A 6 -4.10 -5.01 10.73
C LYS A 6 -3.10 -4.19 9.91
N CYS A 7 -2.45 -4.81 8.95
CA CYS A 7 -1.52 -4.17 8.03
C CYS A 7 -2.05 -4.34 6.61
N ARG A 8 -1.73 -3.40 5.74
CA ARG A 8 -2.09 -3.46 4.32
C ARG A 8 -0.83 -3.57 3.48
N VAL A 9 -0.85 -4.55 2.60
CA VAL A 9 0.23 -4.81 1.65
C VAL A 9 -0.03 -3.99 0.38
N ILE A 10 0.94 -3.17 0.01
CA ILE A 10 0.93 -2.33 -1.18
C ILE A 10 2.10 -2.76 -2.05
N LEU A 11 1.82 -3.17 -3.28
CA LEU A 11 2.84 -3.58 -4.26
C LEU A 11 3.18 -2.48 -5.26
N SER A 12 2.36 -1.42 -5.34
CA SER A 12 2.57 -0.33 -6.27
C SER A 12 3.46 0.74 -5.64
N PRO A 13 4.66 1.02 -6.18
CA PRO A 13 5.51 2.10 -5.67
C PRO A 13 4.85 3.48 -5.80
N GLN A 14 4.01 3.67 -6.81
CA GLN A 14 3.24 4.91 -7.00
C GLN A 14 2.26 5.13 -5.84
N LEU A 15 1.46 4.11 -5.51
CA LEU A 15 0.52 4.16 -4.39
C LEU A 15 1.27 4.31 -3.05
N ALA A 16 2.35 3.57 -2.84
CA ALA A 16 3.16 3.67 -1.62
C ALA A 16 3.70 5.09 -1.41
N ARG A 17 4.23 5.75 -2.46
CA ARG A 17 4.68 7.15 -2.37
C ARG A 17 3.53 8.11 -2.06
N MET A 18 2.35 7.91 -2.65
CA MET A 18 1.18 8.73 -2.37
C MET A 18 0.74 8.61 -0.91
N LEU A 19 0.72 7.39 -0.37
CA LEU A 19 0.38 7.11 1.02
C LEU A 19 1.39 7.75 2.00
N LEU A 20 2.69 7.67 1.69
CA LEU A 20 3.73 8.34 2.48
C LEU A 20 3.53 9.86 2.51
N ARG A 21 3.20 10.49 1.38
CA ARG A 21 2.91 11.93 1.31
C ARG A 21 1.68 12.35 2.11
N GLN A 22 0.73 11.44 2.31
CA GLN A 22 -0.47 11.66 3.12
C GLN A 22 -0.25 11.33 4.61
N GLY A 23 0.96 10.95 5.01
CA GLY A 23 1.32 10.68 6.41
C GLY A 23 1.04 9.26 6.87
N TYR A 24 0.67 8.34 5.97
CA TYR A 24 0.53 6.93 6.33
C TYR A 24 1.90 6.29 6.58
N LYS A 25 1.97 5.49 7.64
CA LYS A 25 3.22 4.89 8.09
C LYS A 25 3.45 3.51 7.49
N ILE A 26 4.63 3.31 6.93
CA ILE A 26 5.15 1.99 6.58
C ILE A 26 5.60 1.31 7.88
N VAL A 27 5.08 0.12 8.13
CA VAL A 27 5.47 -0.75 9.23
C VAL A 27 6.66 -1.61 8.81
N ASP A 28 6.70 -2.04 7.56
CA ASP A 28 7.75 -2.93 7.07
C ASP A 28 7.92 -2.86 5.54
N ILE A 29 9.09 -3.24 5.04
CA ILE A 29 9.44 -3.30 3.63
C ILE A 29 10.17 -4.60 3.36
N GLU A 30 9.57 -5.46 2.55
CA GLU A 30 10.13 -6.77 2.24
C GLU A 30 10.36 -6.93 0.72
N PRO A 31 11.40 -7.66 0.29
CA PRO A 31 11.48 -8.12 -1.09
C PRO A 31 10.39 -9.17 -1.35
N ASN A 32 9.78 -9.16 -2.53
CA ASN A 32 8.83 -10.19 -2.90
C ASN A 32 9.58 -11.52 -3.13
N LYS A 33 9.19 -12.56 -2.38
CA LYS A 33 9.84 -13.89 -2.42
C LYS A 33 9.84 -14.55 -3.81
N ASN A 34 8.84 -14.25 -4.63
CA ASN A 34 8.70 -14.83 -5.97
C ASN A 34 9.30 -13.94 -7.07
N LEU A 35 9.38 -12.63 -6.82
CA LEU A 35 9.87 -11.63 -7.76
C LEU A 35 10.77 -10.63 -7.02
N PRO A 36 12.06 -10.93 -6.82
CA PRO A 36 12.95 -10.11 -6.00
C PRO A 36 13.06 -8.65 -6.45
N GLU A 37 12.81 -8.38 -7.73
CA GLU A 37 12.77 -7.04 -8.31
C GLU A 37 11.58 -6.19 -7.83
N ARG A 38 10.58 -6.81 -7.18
CA ARG A 38 9.40 -6.13 -6.65
C ARG A 38 9.52 -5.97 -5.14
N THR A 39 9.36 -4.73 -4.69
CA THR A 39 9.29 -4.38 -3.27
C THR A 39 7.86 -4.45 -2.77
N VAL A 40 7.67 -5.07 -1.61
CA VAL A 40 6.41 -5.16 -0.88
C VAL A 40 6.43 -4.10 0.22
N PHE A 41 5.49 -3.16 0.16
CA PHE A 41 5.36 -2.10 1.18
C PHE A 41 4.22 -2.46 2.14
N ILE A 42 4.51 -2.63 3.42
CA ILE A 42 3.53 -3.01 4.44
C ILE A 42 3.18 -1.76 5.25
N PHE A 43 1.96 -1.26 5.10
CA PHE A 43 1.45 -0.08 5.80
C PHE A 43 0.62 -0.45 7.04
N GLU A 44 0.66 0.42 8.05
CA GLU A 44 -0.25 0.33 9.19
C GLU A 44 -1.69 0.59 8.73
N ASN A 45 -2.64 -0.24 9.15
CA ASN A 45 -4.05 -0.02 8.83
C ASN A 45 -4.61 1.16 9.65
N ALA A 46 -4.41 2.36 9.11
CA ALA A 46 -4.98 3.59 9.62
C ALA A 46 -6.36 3.87 8.97
N PRO A 47 -7.26 4.59 9.67
CA PRO A 47 -8.53 5.01 9.10
C PRO A 47 -8.34 5.81 7.80
N GLY A 48 -9.18 5.55 6.81
CA GLY A 48 -9.12 6.20 5.49
C GLY A 48 -8.18 5.52 4.49
N LEU A 49 -7.24 4.68 4.94
CA LEU A 49 -6.29 3.99 4.05
C LEU A 49 -7.02 3.18 2.95
N GLU A 50 -8.03 2.41 3.34
CA GLU A 50 -8.81 1.58 2.41
C GLU A 50 -9.50 2.42 1.32
N LYS A 51 -10.07 3.59 1.69
CA LYS A 51 -10.76 4.47 0.74
C LYS A 51 -9.80 5.02 -0.30
N ILE A 52 -8.57 5.36 0.10
CA ILE A 52 -7.54 5.85 -0.80
C ILE A 52 -7.08 4.75 -1.76
N ILE A 53 -6.91 3.53 -1.26
CA ILE A 53 -6.57 2.37 -2.09
C ILE A 53 -7.68 2.13 -3.12
N GLU A 54 -8.94 2.17 -2.69
CA GLU A 54 -10.09 2.00 -3.59
C GLU A 54 -10.18 3.12 -4.63
N TYR A 55 -9.99 4.37 -4.22
CA TYR A 55 -9.96 5.52 -5.11
C TYR A 55 -8.85 5.39 -6.16
N TYR A 56 -7.62 5.07 -5.74
CA TYR A 56 -6.50 4.84 -6.63
C TYR A 56 -6.77 3.71 -7.63
N ARG A 57 -7.43 2.64 -7.19
CA ARG A 57 -7.83 1.52 -8.05
C ARG A 57 -8.88 1.94 -9.09
N LYS A 58 -9.83 2.80 -8.71
CA LYS A 58 -10.86 3.35 -9.60
C LYS A 58 -10.25 4.30 -10.64
N GLU A 59 -9.39 5.22 -10.22
CA GLU A 59 -8.70 6.17 -11.12
C GLU A 59 -7.87 5.46 -12.20
N LYS A 60 -7.14 4.40 -11.82
CA LYS A 60 -6.41 3.55 -12.79
C LYS A 60 -7.30 2.84 -13.80
N SER A 61 -8.59 2.66 -13.52
CA SER A 61 -9.55 2.04 -14.44
C SER A 61 -10.09 3.03 -15.49
N CYS A 62 -9.87 4.33 -15.31
CA CYS A 62 -10.36 5.37 -16.24
C CYS A 62 -9.28 5.94 -17.15
N VAL A 63 -7.99 5.63 -16.96
CA VAL A 63 -6.89 6.10 -17.83
C VAL A 63 -6.48 4.99 -18.79
N ASN A 64 -7.27 4.81 -19.85
CA ASN A 64 -6.78 4.30 -21.12
C ASN A 64 -6.87 5.46 -22.12
N GLU A 65 -5.81 6.27 -22.22
CA GLU A 65 -5.52 7.07 -23.41
C GLU A 65 -4.00 7.35 -23.46
#